data_AF-A0AAV0I0D3-F1
#
_entry.id   AF-A0AAV0I0D3-F1
#
_cell.length_a   1.000
_cell.length_b   1.000
_cell.length_c   1.000
_cell.angle_alpha   90.00
_cell.angle_beta   90.00
_cell.angle_gamma   90.00
#
_symmetry.space_group_name_H-M   'P 1'
#
loop_
_entity.id
_entity.type
_entity.pdbx_description
1 polymer ?
#
loop_
_entity_poly.entity_id
_entity_poly.type
_entity_poly.pdbx_seq_one_letter_code
_entity_poly.pdbx_strand_id
1 'polypeptide(L)'
;KRSAVNRANAKKKNVFHTGGRRSIARTRKRLKEKLGRTPTRLEVFEANHKRKDGTYINDHAKEFMDKANEMEGPSEEVFQKLAGPEHPGRLRCMGLGPTQS
;
A
#
# COMPACT_ATOMS: atom_id res chain seq x y z
N LYS A 1 -18.96 -25.69 2.68
CA LYS A 1 -18.58 -24.92 3.89
C LYS A 1 -17.47 -23.89 3.62
N ARG A 2 -16.30 -24.26 3.06
CA ARG A 2 -15.21 -23.31 2.73
C ARG A 2 -15.62 -22.17 1.77
N SER A 3 -16.50 -22.45 0.80
CA SER A 3 -16.98 -21.45 -0.17
C SER A 3 -17.74 -20.28 0.46
N ALA A 4 -18.54 -20.52 1.50
CA ALA A 4 -19.26 -19.47 2.20
C ALA A 4 -18.31 -18.56 3.00
N VAL A 5 -17.34 -19.15 3.71
CA VAL A 5 -16.30 -18.42 4.45
C VAL A 5 -15.45 -17.58 3.49
N ASN A 6 -15.03 -18.14 2.35
CA ASN A 6 -14.24 -17.41 1.37
C ASN A 6 -15.00 -16.22 0.77
N ARG A 7 -16.31 -16.36 0.50
CA ARG A 7 -17.16 -15.24 0.04
C ARG A 7 -17.30 -14.15 1.09
N ALA A 8 -17.49 -14.51 2.36
CA ALA A 8 -17.54 -13.55 3.46
C ALA A 8 -16.21 -12.80 3.60
N ASN A 9 -15.07 -13.48 3.48
CA ASN A 9 -13.75 -12.86 3.55
C ASN A 9 -13.46 -11.97 2.33
N ALA A 10 -13.89 -12.37 1.13
CA ALA A 10 -13.74 -11.55 -0.07
C ALA A 10 -14.47 -10.20 0.05
N LYS A 11 -15.66 -10.18 0.67
CA LYS A 11 -16.41 -8.95 0.95
C LYS A 11 -15.71 -8.01 1.94
N LYS A 12 -14.84 -8.53 2.81
CA LYS A 12 -14.08 -7.76 3.81
C LYS A 12 -12.76 -7.18 3.25
N LYS A 13 -12.44 -7.45 1.98
CA LYS A 13 -11.18 -6.99 1.39
C LYS A 13 -11.29 -5.51 1.04
N ASN A 14 -10.58 -4.67 1.79
CA ASN A 14 -10.61 -3.20 1.60
C ASN A 14 -9.30 -2.63 1.03
N VAL A 15 -8.29 -3.48 0.80
CA VAL A 15 -6.99 -3.05 0.26
C VAL A 15 -6.89 -3.47 -1.20
N PHE A 16 -7.53 -2.69 -2.08
CA PHE A 16 -7.45 -2.86 -3.53
C PHE A 16 -6.29 -2.05 -4.11
N HIS A 17 -5.66 -2.54 -5.18
CA HIS A 17 -4.58 -1.83 -5.86
C HIS A 17 -4.90 -1.65 -7.35
N THR A 18 -4.37 -0.59 -7.95
CA THR A 18 -4.55 -0.18 -9.35
C THR A 18 -3.38 -0.60 -10.25
N GLY A 19 -2.32 -1.20 -9.68
CA GLY A 19 -1.12 -1.63 -10.42
C GLY A 19 -1.34 -2.73 -11.48
N GLY A 20 -2.53 -3.34 -11.52
CA GLY A 20 -2.88 -4.40 -12.47
C GLY A 20 -1.94 -5.61 -12.33
N ARG A 21 -1.39 -6.10 -13.45
CA ARG A 21 -0.42 -7.21 -13.45
C ARG A 21 1.00 -6.80 -12.99
N ARG A 22 1.21 -5.52 -12.66
CA ARG A 22 2.52 -5.03 -12.20
C ARG A 22 2.68 -5.31 -10.70
N SER A 23 3.79 -5.93 -10.34
CA SER A 23 4.14 -6.13 -8.93
C SER A 23 4.55 -4.81 -8.28
N ILE A 24 4.30 -4.71 -6.96
CA ILE A 24 4.69 -3.55 -6.15
C ILE A 24 6.19 -3.26 -6.27
N ALA A 25 7.04 -4.30 -6.25
CA ALA A 25 8.49 -4.15 -6.43
C ALA A 25 8.86 -3.49 -7.78
N ARG A 26 8.15 -3.84 -8.87
CA ARG A 26 8.35 -3.19 -10.18
C ARG A 26 7.83 -1.76 -10.19
N THR A 27 6.71 -1.49 -9.54
CA THR A 27 6.20 -0.12 -9.38
C THR A 27 7.21 0.73 -8.60
N ARG A 28 7.75 0.22 -7.50
CA ARG A 28 8.80 0.86 -6.69
C ARG A 28 10.06 1.16 -7.49
N LYS A 29 10.53 0.20 -8.32
CA LYS A 29 11.68 0.42 -9.21
C LYS A 29 11.45 1.59 -10.18
N ARG A 30 10.28 1.62 -10.84
CA ARG A 30 9.92 2.74 -11.75
C ARG A 30 9.79 4.07 -11.02
N LEU A 31 9.27 4.08 -9.79
CA LEU A 31 9.22 5.28 -8.96
C LEU A 31 10.62 5.78 -8.61
N LYS A 32 11.52 4.86 -8.24
CA LYS A 32 12.93 5.18 -7.97
C LYS A 32 13.62 5.81 -9.18
N GLU A 33 13.41 5.25 -10.37
CA GLU A 33 13.95 5.78 -11.63
C GLU A 33 13.41 7.18 -11.94
N LYS A 34 12.12 7.45 -11.66
CA LYS A 34 11.50 8.76 -11.89
C LYS A 34 11.93 9.82 -10.89
N LEU A 35 12.06 9.46 -9.62
CA LEU A 35 12.38 10.39 -8.53
C LEU A 35 13.88 10.62 -8.36
N GLY A 36 14.73 9.74 -8.92
CA GLY A 36 16.18 9.76 -8.69
C GLY A 36 16.61 9.37 -7.27
N ARG A 37 15.66 9.11 -6.37
CA ARG A 37 15.89 8.66 -4.98
C ARG A 37 15.05 7.45 -4.63
N THR A 38 15.38 6.78 -3.52
CA THR A 38 14.56 5.69 -3.01
C THR A 38 13.17 6.22 -2.60
N PRO A 39 12.08 5.68 -3.16
CA PRO A 39 10.73 6.11 -2.81
C PRO A 39 10.32 5.61 -1.43
N THR A 40 9.51 6.39 -0.73
CA THR A 40 8.96 6.05 0.59
C THR A 40 7.79 5.07 0.46
N ARG A 41 7.41 4.40 1.55
CA ARG A 41 6.24 3.51 1.55
C ARG A 41 4.94 4.24 1.20
N LEU A 42 4.79 5.50 1.63
CA LEU A 42 3.65 6.35 1.30
C LEU A 42 3.58 6.64 -0.21
N GLU A 43 4.70 6.98 -0.84
CA GLU A 43 4.75 7.23 -2.29
C GLU A 43 4.41 5.96 -3.10
N VAL A 44 4.90 4.80 -2.65
CA VAL A 44 4.57 3.53 -3.27
C VAL A 44 3.11 3.16 -3.03
N PHE A 45 2.56 3.46 -1.85
CA PHE A 45 1.15 3.26 -1.55
C PHE A 45 0.28 4.12 -2.48
N GLU A 46 0.54 5.42 -2.55
CA GLU A 46 -0.21 6.35 -3.40
C GLU A 46 -0.19 5.88 -4.86
N ALA A 47 0.99 5.56 -5.40
CA ALA A 47 1.12 5.12 -6.79
C ALA A 47 0.38 3.82 -7.13
N ASN A 48 0.11 2.95 -6.15
CA ASN A 48 -0.62 1.70 -6.35
C ASN A 48 -2.10 1.77 -5.94
N HIS A 49 -2.55 2.86 -5.31
CA HIS A 49 -3.95 3.01 -4.87
C HIS A 49 -4.66 4.19 -5.57
N LYS A 50 -3.93 4.97 -6.35
CA LYS A 50 -4.44 6.02 -7.23
C LYS A 50 -4.67 5.48 -8.64
N ARG A 51 -5.76 5.90 -9.27
CA ARG A 51 -6.09 5.62 -10.67
C ARG A 51 -5.36 6.60 -11.59
N LYS A 52 -5.42 6.37 -12.90
CA LYS A 52 -4.79 7.27 -13.90
C LYS A 52 -5.44 8.65 -13.94
N ASP A 53 -6.71 8.74 -13.57
CA ASP A 53 -7.49 9.98 -13.46
C ASP A 53 -7.17 10.79 -12.18
N GLY A 54 -6.30 10.28 -11.31
CA GLY A 54 -5.93 10.93 -10.05
C GLY A 54 -6.86 10.61 -8.87
N THR A 55 -7.96 9.89 -9.08
CA THR A 55 -8.87 9.48 -8.01
C THR A 55 -8.35 8.24 -7.27
N TYR A 56 -8.72 8.10 -5.99
CA TYR A 56 -8.41 6.89 -5.23
C TYR A 56 -9.32 5.74 -5.62
N ILE A 57 -8.84 4.51 -5.48
CA ILE A 57 -9.62 3.31 -5.80
C ILE A 57 -10.83 3.12 -4.88
N ASN A 58 -10.70 3.53 -3.62
CA ASN A 58 -11.74 3.49 -2.60
C ASN A 58 -11.52 4.56 -1.52
N ASP A 59 -12.55 4.80 -0.71
CA ASP A 59 -12.52 5.79 0.37
C ASP A 59 -11.48 5.44 1.44
N HIS A 60 -11.29 4.16 1.74
CA HIS A 60 -10.25 3.74 2.68
C HIS A 60 -8.84 4.16 2.25
N ALA A 61 -8.49 4.05 0.96
CA ALA A 61 -7.18 4.51 0.48
C ALA A 61 -7.05 6.02 0.53
N LYS A 62 -8.15 6.75 0.29
CA LYS A 62 -8.20 8.20 0.41
C LYS A 62 -7.99 8.62 1.87
N GLU A 63 -8.79 8.10 2.80
CA GLU A 63 -8.68 8.35 4.23
C GLU A 63 -7.30 8.01 4.80
N PHE A 64 -6.69 6.92 4.31
CA PHE A 64 -5.33 6.55 4.71
C PHE A 64 -4.31 7.62 4.32
N MET A 65 -4.38 8.13 3.08
CA MET A 65 -3.46 9.17 2.60
C MET A 65 -3.74 10.54 3.24
N ASP A 66 -5.01 10.88 3.45
CA ASP A 66 -5.38 12.12 4.13
C ASP A 66 -4.81 12.14 5.56
N LYS A 67 -5.00 11.07 6.34
CA LYS A 67 -4.39 10.92 7.67
C LYS A 67 -2.87 10.88 7.65
N ALA A 68 -2.28 10.33 6.59
CA ALA A 68 -0.82 10.30 6.44
C ALA A 68 -0.25 11.69 6.19
N ASN A 69 -0.97 12.55 5.44
CA ASN A 69 -0.57 13.92 5.17
C ASN A 69 -0.78 14.84 6.38
N GLU A 70 -1.76 14.55 7.23
CA GLU A 70 -2.00 15.28 8.50
C GLU A 70 -0.96 14.97 9.58
N MET A 71 -0.34 13.79 9.54
CA MET A 71 0.69 13.42 10.51
C MET A 71 2.06 13.96 10.10
N GLU A 72 2.61 14.83 10.93
CA GLU A 72 4.01 15.23 10.82
C GLU A 72 4.92 14.13 11.39
N GLY A 73 5.84 13.62 10.57
CA GLY A 73 6.83 12.63 11.01
C GLY A 73 7.54 11.92 9.86
N PRO A 74 8.51 11.05 10.18
CA PRO A 74 9.15 10.20 9.18
C PRO A 74 8.10 9.35 8.46
N SER A 75 8.12 9.36 7.13
CA SER A 75 7.11 8.66 6.30
C SER A 75 6.91 7.19 6.64
N GLU A 76 7.97 6.55 7.14
CA GLU A 76 7.98 5.14 7.50
C GLU A 76 7.18 4.87 8.79
N GLU A 77 7.36 5.70 9.81
CA GLU A 77 6.66 5.60 11.09
C GLU A 77 5.18 5.93 10.92
N VAL A 78 4.89 6.99 10.16
CA VAL A 78 3.52 7.37 9.79
C VAL A 78 2.81 6.22 9.10
N PHE A 79 3.48 5.57 8.14
CA PHE A 79 2.92 4.42 7.44
C PHE A 79 2.67 3.23 8.39
N GLN A 80 3.63 2.89 9.26
CA GLN A 80 3.48 1.77 10.19
C GLN A 80 2.34 2.01 11.20
N LYS A 81 2.20 3.25 11.70
CA LYS A 81 1.12 3.63 12.62
C LYS A 81 -0.26 3.51 11.97
N LEU A 82 -0.40 3.91 10.71
CA LEU A 82 -1.67 3.82 9.99
C LEU A 82 -1.99 2.42 9.48
N ALA A 83 -0.99 1.71 8.95
CA ALA A 83 -1.18 0.39 8.38
C ALA A 83 -1.34 -0.68 9.48
N GLY A 84 -0.83 -0.40 10.69
CA GLY A 84 -0.73 -1.36 11.77
C GLY A 84 0.40 -2.38 11.54
N PRO A 85 0.45 -3.44 12.37
CA PRO A 85 1.52 -4.42 12.33
C PRO A 85 1.59 -5.14 10.96
N GLU A 86 2.82 -5.34 10.49
CA GLU A 86 3.10 -6.08 9.26
C GLU A 86 2.85 -7.58 9.46
N HIS A 87 2.55 -8.29 8.36
CA HIS A 87 2.39 -9.74 8.40
C HIS A 87 3.75 -10.43 8.29
N PRO A 88 4.00 -11.52 9.05
CA PRO A 88 5.26 -12.26 8.96
C PRO A 88 5.64 -12.62 7.51
N GLY A 89 6.87 -12.33 7.12
CA GLY A 89 7.41 -12.66 5.80
C GLY A 89 6.94 -11.76 4.65
N ARG A 90 6.14 -10.72 4.90
CA ARG A 90 5.69 -9.79 3.87
C ARG A 90 5.57 -8.35 4.38
N LEU A 91 6.40 -7.48 3.83
CA LEU A 91 6.30 -6.03 4.05
C LEU A 91 5.34 -5.39 3.03
N ARG A 92 4.30 -4.70 3.50
CA ARG A 92 3.43 -3.91 2.64
C ARG A 92 4.24 -2.83 1.91
N CYS A 93 3.85 -2.55 0.67
CA CYS A 93 4.50 -1.54 -0.21
C CYS A 93 5.97 -1.79 -0.59
N MET A 94 6.66 -2.78 0.00
CA MET A 94 8.09 -3.04 -0.25
C MET A 94 8.34 -4.28 -1.13
N GLY A 95 7.38 -5.19 -1.22
CA GLY A 95 7.49 -6.44 -1.99
C GLY A 95 7.81 -7.64 -1.10
N LEU A 96 8.55 -8.61 -1.63
CA LEU A 96 9.08 -9.74 -0.85
C LEU A 96 10.35 -9.25 -0.12
N GLY A 97 10.39 -9.42 1.20
CA GLY A 97 11.54 -9.04 2.02
C GLY A 97 11.35 -9.49 3.47
N PRO A 98 12.45 -9.67 4.22
CA PRO A 98 12.38 -10.08 5.61
C PRO A 98 11.62 -9.04 6.42
N THR A 99 10.62 -9.48 7.18
CA THR A 99 10.05 -8.68 8.27
C THR A 99 11.07 -8.61 9.38
N GLN A 100 11.41 -7.41 9.84
CA GLN A 100 12.15 -7.25 11.08
C GLN A 100 11.25 -7.77 12.21
N SER A 101 11.76 -8.76 12.95
CA SER A 101 11.13 -9.41 14.09
C SER A 101 11.19 -8.54 15.33
#